data_AF-A0A7U3NT61-F1
#
_entry.id   AF-A0A7U3NT61-F1
#
_cell.length_a   1.000
_cell.length_b   1.000
_cell.length_c   1.000
_cell.angle_alpha   90.00
_cell.angle_beta   90.00
_cell.angle_gamma   90.00
#
_symmetry.space_group_name_H-M   'P 1'
#
loop_
_entity.id
_entity.type
_entity.pdbx_description
1 polymer ?
#
loop_
_entity_poly.entity_id
_entity_poly.type
_entity_poly.pdbx_seq_one_letter_code
_entity_poly.pdbx_strand_id
1 'polypeptide(L)'
;SWKEANFAKEITDIIDAIGYKEPTPIQRQAIPIGMQNRDIIGVAETGSGKTLAFLIPLLSWIRTMPKIDNYSDDASDQGPYAVILAPTRELAQQIEEETNKFGIPLGIRTVVVVGGLSREEQGFRLRQGCEIVIATPGRLVDVLENRYLVLNQCTYVVMDEADRMIDMG
;
A
#
# COMPACT_ATOMS: atom_id res chain seq x y z
N SER A 1 0.35 -15.50 17.65
CA SER A 1 -1.02 -14.96 17.47
C SER A 1 -0.95 -13.46 17.24
N TRP A 2 -2.05 -12.79 16.86
CA TRP A 2 -2.05 -11.32 16.72
C TRP A 2 -1.78 -10.58 18.04
N LYS A 3 -2.17 -11.16 19.17
CA LYS A 3 -1.94 -10.60 20.52
C LYS A 3 -0.46 -10.61 20.92
N GLU A 4 0.33 -11.55 20.41
CA GLU A 4 1.77 -11.64 20.67
C GLU A 4 2.59 -10.68 19.80
N ALA A 5 2.00 -10.15 18.72
CA ALA A 5 2.72 -9.38 17.73
C ALA A 5 3.07 -7.95 18.17
N ASN A 6 2.61 -7.53 19.36
CA ASN A 6 2.92 -6.24 20.01
C ASN A 6 2.77 -5.02 19.08
N PHE A 7 1.72 -5.01 18.26
CA PHE A 7 1.37 -3.87 17.42
C PHE A 7 0.75 -2.74 18.26
N ALA A 8 0.67 -1.56 17.65
CA ALA A 8 -0.15 -0.49 18.22
C ALA A 8 -1.61 -0.94 18.35
N LYS A 9 -2.25 -0.52 19.45
CA LYS A 9 -3.60 -0.98 19.82
C LYS A 9 -4.60 -0.78 18.69
N GLU A 10 -4.51 0.32 17.94
CA GLU A 10 -5.45 0.61 16.85
C GLU A 10 -5.37 -0.43 15.72
N ILE A 11 -4.17 -0.93 15.39
CA ILE A 11 -4.02 -1.97 14.37
C ILE A 11 -4.64 -3.28 14.86
N THR A 12 -4.37 -3.66 16.12
CA THR A 12 -4.97 -4.86 16.72
C THR A 12 -6.49 -4.76 16.79
N ASP A 13 -7.04 -3.61 17.19
CA ASP A 13 -8.49 -3.39 17.24
C ASP A 13 -9.13 -3.51 15.84
N ILE A 14 -8.46 -3.01 14.78
CA ILE A 14 -8.93 -3.15 13.40
C ILE A 14 -8.86 -4.61 12.94
N ILE A 15 -7.77 -5.33 13.22
CA ILE A 15 -7.63 -6.77 12.91
C ILE A 15 -8.78 -7.57 13.53
N ASP A 16 -9.08 -7.30 14.80
CA ASP A 16 -10.16 -7.95 15.54
C ASP A 16 -11.54 -7.58 14.95
N ALA A 17 -11.77 -6.31 14.62
CA ALA A 17 -13.02 -5.82 14.03
C ALA A 17 -13.29 -6.40 12.63
N ILE A 18 -12.26 -6.58 11.80
CA ILE A 18 -12.39 -7.24 10.49
C ILE A 18 -12.63 -8.75 10.65
N GLY A 19 -12.18 -9.34 11.77
CA GLY A 19 -12.36 -10.76 12.09
C GLY A 19 -11.20 -11.65 11.66
N TYR A 20 -10.00 -11.10 11.49
CA TYR A 20 -8.80 -11.88 11.20
C TYR A 20 -8.31 -12.62 12.45
N LYS A 21 -8.73 -13.87 12.60
CA LYS A 21 -8.51 -14.64 13.85
C LYS A 21 -7.04 -14.94 14.15
N GLU A 22 -6.29 -15.40 13.16
CA GLU A 22 -4.88 -15.79 13.31
C GLU A 22 -4.09 -15.38 12.07
N PRO A 23 -2.81 -14.97 12.22
CA PRO A 23 -1.96 -14.67 11.07
C PRO A 23 -1.72 -15.93 10.23
N THR A 24 -1.62 -15.79 8.92
CA THR A 24 -1.22 -16.88 8.01
C THR A 24 0.28 -17.17 8.12
N PRO A 25 0.80 -18.29 7.59
CA PRO A 25 2.24 -18.60 7.66
C PRO A 25 3.14 -17.50 7.11
N ILE A 26 2.78 -16.90 5.96
CA ILE A 26 3.55 -15.78 5.39
C ILE A 26 3.49 -14.54 6.27
N GLN A 27 2.33 -14.22 6.87
CA GLN A 27 2.17 -13.10 7.79
C GLN A 27 3.01 -13.26 9.06
N ARG A 28 3.03 -14.48 9.64
CA ARG A 28 3.83 -14.77 10.84
C ARG A 28 5.32 -14.50 10.65
N GLN A 29 5.84 -14.69 9.44
CA GLN A 29 7.26 -14.51 9.14
C GLN A 29 7.57 -13.13 8.58
N ALA A 30 6.79 -12.66 7.62
CA ALA A 30 7.07 -11.40 6.92
C ALA A 30 6.82 -10.17 7.80
N ILE A 31 5.77 -10.17 8.64
CA ILE A 31 5.43 -8.99 9.42
C ILE A 31 6.56 -8.62 10.40
N PRO A 32 7.09 -9.53 11.24
CA PRO A 32 8.19 -9.19 12.14
C PRO A 32 9.46 -8.68 11.43
N ILE A 33 9.74 -9.17 10.21
CA ILE A 33 10.88 -8.72 9.41
C ILE A 33 10.60 -7.30 8.86
N GLY A 34 9.40 -7.05 8.36
CA GLY A 34 9.01 -5.74 7.83
C GLY A 34 8.96 -4.67 8.91
N MET A 35 8.55 -5.02 10.13
CA MET A 35 8.59 -4.13 11.30
C MET A 35 10.01 -3.71 11.70
N GLN A 36 11.05 -4.43 11.24
CA GLN A 36 12.46 -4.06 11.42
C GLN A 36 13.02 -3.24 10.26
N ASN A 37 12.16 -2.81 9.32
CA ASN A 37 12.55 -2.08 8.11
C ASN A 37 13.60 -2.82 7.27
N ARG A 38 13.46 -4.16 7.18
CA ARG A 38 14.31 -5.02 6.36
C ARG A 38 13.61 -5.40 5.07
N ASP A 39 14.37 -5.50 3.99
CA ASP A 39 13.88 -5.98 2.69
C ASP A 39 13.43 -7.44 2.77
N ILE A 40 12.36 -7.77 2.03
CA ILE A 40 11.72 -9.09 2.02
C ILE A 40 11.47 -9.53 0.59
N ILE A 41 11.90 -10.75 0.28
CA ILE A 41 11.39 -11.51 -0.87
C ILE A 41 10.47 -12.59 -0.32
N GLY A 42 9.16 -12.42 -0.51
CA GLY A 42 8.14 -13.35 -0.04
C GLY A 42 7.68 -14.28 -1.16
N VAL A 43 8.02 -15.57 -1.07
CA VAL A 43 7.52 -16.60 -2.01
C VAL A 43 6.31 -17.28 -1.38
N ALA A 44 5.12 -16.94 -1.88
CA ALA A 44 3.87 -17.56 -1.45
C ALA A 44 2.79 -17.48 -2.53
N GLU A 45 1.89 -18.45 -2.55
CA GLU A 45 0.80 -18.52 -3.52
C GLU A 45 -0.27 -17.43 -3.30
N THR A 46 -1.09 -17.16 -4.30
CA THR A 46 -2.24 -16.24 -4.16
C THR A 46 -3.26 -16.81 -3.18
N GLY A 47 -3.89 -15.96 -2.37
CA GLY A 47 -4.77 -16.39 -1.27
C GLY A 47 -4.04 -16.79 0.04
N SER A 48 -2.70 -16.81 0.07
CA SER A 48 -1.92 -17.09 1.29
C SER A 48 -1.92 -15.96 2.32
N GLY A 49 -2.53 -14.82 2.02
CA GLY A 49 -2.57 -13.64 2.90
C GLY A 49 -1.38 -12.70 2.75
N LYS A 50 -0.69 -12.70 1.60
CA LYS A 50 0.44 -11.81 1.28
C LYS A 50 0.10 -10.33 1.49
N THR A 51 -1.10 -9.90 1.12
CA THR A 51 -1.54 -8.50 1.21
C THR A 51 -1.39 -7.96 2.64
N LEU A 52 -1.95 -8.63 3.63
CA LEU A 52 -1.76 -8.25 5.05
C LEU A 52 -0.30 -8.34 5.50
N ALA A 53 0.46 -9.27 4.93
CA ALA A 53 1.84 -9.51 5.31
C ALA A 53 2.74 -8.29 5.02
N PHE A 54 2.47 -7.56 3.94
CA PHE A 54 3.15 -6.28 3.65
C PHE A 54 2.37 -5.06 4.16
N LEU A 55 1.04 -5.09 4.23
CA LEU A 55 0.25 -3.94 4.68
C LEU A 55 0.45 -3.62 6.15
N ILE A 56 0.50 -4.61 7.04
CA ILE A 56 0.67 -4.35 8.48
C ILE A 56 1.97 -3.58 8.80
N PRO A 57 3.16 -4.01 8.33
CA PRO A 57 4.38 -3.23 8.54
C PRO A 57 4.34 -1.87 7.82
N LEU A 58 3.81 -1.81 6.60
CA LEU A 58 3.65 -0.54 5.86
C LEU A 58 2.81 0.48 6.62
N LEU A 59 1.61 0.09 7.09
CA LEU A 59 0.70 0.97 7.82
C LEU A 59 1.28 1.40 9.16
N SER A 60 1.98 0.49 9.85
CA SER A 60 2.70 0.80 11.08
C SER A 60 3.77 1.86 10.84
N TRP A 61 4.49 1.75 9.73
CA TRP A 61 5.52 2.69 9.34
C TRP A 61 4.94 4.06 8.90
N ILE A 62 3.89 4.11 8.08
CA ILE A 62 3.21 5.36 7.68
C ILE A 62 2.73 6.15 8.91
N ARG A 63 2.24 5.49 9.95
CA ARG A 63 1.80 6.17 11.19
C ARG A 63 2.92 6.89 11.94
N THR A 64 4.18 6.56 11.65
CA THR A 64 5.35 7.27 12.19
C THR A 64 5.76 8.47 11.36
N MET A 65 5.22 8.60 10.15
CA MET A 65 5.51 9.71 9.24
C MET A 65 4.67 10.95 9.55
N PRO A 66 5.14 12.15 9.17
CA PRO A 66 4.31 13.35 9.19
C PRO A 66 3.01 13.14 8.41
N LYS A 67 1.92 13.75 8.85
CA LYS A 67 0.68 13.72 8.06
C LYS A 67 0.87 14.59 6.81
N ILE A 68 0.45 14.09 5.66
CA ILE A 68 0.39 14.89 4.43
C ILE A 68 -0.81 15.82 4.57
N ASP A 69 -0.55 17.12 4.76
CA ASP A 69 -1.61 18.12 4.81
C ASP A 69 -2.11 18.43 3.40
N ASN A 70 -3.42 18.55 3.25
CA ASN A 70 -4.10 18.77 1.97
C ASN A 70 -4.29 20.26 1.67
N TYR A 71 -3.94 21.11 2.64
CA TYR A 71 -4.10 22.55 2.57
C TYR A 71 -2.78 23.30 2.34
N SER A 72 -1.65 22.60 2.35
CA SER A 72 -0.34 23.14 1.99
C SER A 72 0.14 22.52 0.69
N ASP A 73 0.34 23.34 -0.35
CA ASP A 73 0.86 22.90 -1.66
C ASP A 73 2.15 22.08 -1.51
N ASP A 74 2.99 22.42 -0.51
CA ASP A 74 4.30 21.79 -0.29
C ASP A 74 4.25 20.28 -0.01
N ALA A 75 3.18 19.77 0.63
CA ALA A 75 3.10 18.38 1.11
C ALA A 75 2.46 17.43 0.10
N SER A 76 1.41 17.87 -0.61
CA SER A 76 0.82 17.12 -1.72
C SER A 76 1.80 16.95 -2.89
N ASP A 77 2.70 17.91 -3.05
CA ASP A 77 3.69 17.93 -4.13
C ASP A 77 4.88 16.98 -3.91
N GLN A 78 5.02 16.33 -2.75
CA GLN A 78 6.11 15.36 -2.51
C GLN A 78 5.76 13.92 -2.91
N GLY A 79 4.48 13.65 -3.21
CA GLY A 79 4.00 12.32 -3.56
C GLY A 79 3.72 11.41 -2.35
N PRO A 80 3.47 10.11 -2.56
CA PRO A 80 3.12 9.17 -1.50
C PRO A 80 4.33 8.72 -0.71
N TYR A 81 4.08 8.23 0.50
CA TYR A 81 5.07 7.51 1.30
C TYR A 81 5.34 6.10 0.76
N ALA A 82 4.35 5.51 0.10
CA ALA A 82 4.45 4.14 -0.40
C ALA A 82 3.82 3.94 -1.77
N VAL A 83 4.44 3.04 -2.55
CA VAL A 83 3.92 2.54 -3.82
C VAL A 83 3.78 1.02 -3.75
N ILE A 84 2.60 0.52 -4.10
CA ILE A 84 2.33 -0.91 -4.25
C ILE A 84 2.05 -1.19 -5.73
N LEU A 85 2.91 -1.98 -6.35
CA LEU A 85 2.76 -2.43 -7.73
C LEU A 85 2.02 -3.77 -7.78
N ALA A 86 1.02 -3.84 -8.66
CA ALA A 86 0.30 -5.06 -8.99
C ALA A 86 0.24 -5.24 -10.53
N PRO A 87 0.34 -6.47 -11.07
CA PRO A 87 0.37 -6.73 -12.51
C PRO A 87 -0.94 -6.39 -13.21
N THR A 88 -2.08 -6.49 -12.52
CA THR A 88 -3.40 -6.30 -13.12
C THR A 88 -4.23 -5.28 -12.34
N ARG A 89 -5.20 -4.69 -13.02
CA ARG A 89 -6.17 -3.79 -12.39
C ARG A 89 -6.97 -4.50 -11.31
N GLU A 90 -7.35 -5.74 -11.57
CA GLU A 90 -8.18 -6.55 -10.68
C GLU A 90 -7.42 -6.85 -9.38
N LEU A 91 -6.12 -7.15 -9.45
CA LEU A 91 -5.30 -7.34 -8.24
C LEU A 91 -5.08 -6.00 -7.51
N ALA A 92 -4.84 -4.90 -8.23
CA ALA A 92 -4.74 -3.57 -7.62
C ALA A 92 -6.01 -3.18 -6.83
N GLN A 93 -7.20 -3.49 -7.38
CA GLN A 93 -8.48 -3.25 -6.71
C GLN A 93 -8.65 -4.12 -5.46
N GLN A 94 -8.26 -5.40 -5.52
CA GLN A 94 -8.26 -6.27 -4.33
C GLN A 94 -7.33 -5.74 -3.23
N ILE A 95 -6.14 -5.25 -3.61
CA ILE A 95 -5.22 -4.62 -2.66
C ILE A 95 -5.81 -3.33 -2.11
N GLU A 96 -6.49 -2.51 -2.92
CA GLU A 96 -7.16 -1.28 -2.47
C GLU A 96 -8.25 -1.58 -1.44
N GLU A 97 -9.13 -2.54 -1.71
CA GLU A 97 -10.17 -2.97 -0.79
C GLU A 97 -9.58 -3.40 0.55
N GLU A 98 -8.52 -4.20 0.51
CA GLU A 98 -7.84 -4.67 1.71
C GLU A 98 -7.13 -3.52 2.46
N THR A 99 -6.48 -2.63 1.72
CA THR A 99 -5.79 -1.46 2.27
C THR A 99 -6.78 -0.54 2.98
N ASN A 100 -7.94 -0.29 2.37
CA ASN A 100 -8.95 0.63 2.92
C ASN A 100 -9.62 0.13 4.20
N LYS A 101 -9.69 -1.19 4.43
CA LYS A 101 -10.16 -1.76 5.72
C LYS A 101 -9.34 -1.26 6.90
N PHE A 102 -8.05 -0.98 6.69
CA PHE A 102 -7.14 -0.44 7.70
C PHE A 102 -6.90 1.07 7.53
N GLY A 103 -6.72 1.52 6.29
CA GLY A 103 -6.37 2.90 5.97
C GLY A 103 -7.43 3.89 6.42
N ILE A 104 -8.72 3.61 6.16
CA ILE A 104 -9.81 4.53 6.51
C ILE A 104 -9.88 4.75 8.04
N PRO A 105 -9.93 3.71 8.90
CA PRO A 105 -9.88 3.91 10.36
C PRO A 105 -8.61 4.60 10.86
N LEU A 106 -7.48 4.44 10.17
CA LEU A 106 -6.20 5.04 10.53
C LEU A 106 -6.01 6.46 9.98
N GLY A 107 -6.93 6.96 9.14
CA GLY A 107 -6.79 8.24 8.44
C GLY A 107 -5.68 8.25 7.38
N ILE A 108 -5.35 7.08 6.82
CA ILE A 108 -4.37 6.88 5.74
C ILE A 108 -5.12 6.77 4.43
N ARG A 109 -4.76 7.61 3.45
CA ARG A 109 -5.44 7.67 2.15
C ARG A 109 -4.68 6.86 1.12
N THR A 110 -5.47 6.19 0.31
CA THR A 110 -5.00 5.33 -0.77
C THR A 110 -5.60 5.80 -2.08
N VAL A 111 -4.78 5.85 -3.13
CA VAL A 111 -5.22 6.14 -4.50
C VAL A 111 -4.79 5.01 -5.42
N VAL A 112 -5.72 4.52 -6.23
CA VAL A 112 -5.45 3.51 -7.25
C VAL A 112 -5.19 4.15 -8.60
N VAL A 113 -4.07 3.78 -9.21
CA VAL A 113 -3.56 4.32 -10.46
C VAL A 113 -3.41 3.20 -11.49
N VAL A 114 -4.48 2.96 -12.25
CA VAL A 114 -4.62 1.81 -13.16
C VAL A 114 -5.25 2.18 -14.49
N GLY A 115 -4.98 1.34 -15.50
CA GLY A 115 -5.60 1.42 -16.82
C GLY A 115 -7.13 1.31 -16.78
N GLY A 116 -7.81 1.87 -17.79
CA GLY A 116 -9.27 1.75 -17.94
C GLY A 116 -10.12 2.66 -17.03
N LEU A 117 -9.52 3.43 -16.12
CA LEU A 117 -10.18 4.50 -15.36
C LEU A 117 -9.85 5.88 -15.94
N SER A 118 -10.72 6.86 -15.66
CA SER A 118 -10.54 8.25 -16.11
C SER A 118 -9.22 8.83 -15.61
N ARG A 119 -8.45 9.46 -16.51
CA ARG A 119 -7.19 10.13 -16.18
C ARG A 119 -7.42 11.38 -15.34
N GLU A 120 -8.48 12.13 -15.64
CA GLU A 120 -8.83 13.35 -14.89
C GLU A 120 -9.21 13.03 -13.45
N GLU A 121 -9.97 11.97 -13.23
CA GLU A 121 -10.36 11.51 -11.90
C GLU A 121 -9.16 11.05 -11.08
N GLN A 122 -8.30 10.20 -11.67
CA GLN A 122 -7.06 9.75 -11.01
C GLN A 122 -6.15 10.93 -10.68
N GLY A 123 -5.94 11.85 -11.64
CA GLY A 123 -5.14 13.06 -11.42
C GLY A 123 -5.72 13.96 -10.34
N PHE A 124 -7.05 14.09 -10.26
CA PHE A 124 -7.71 14.85 -9.19
C PHE A 124 -7.47 14.20 -7.81
N ARG A 125 -7.63 12.89 -7.69
CA ARG A 125 -7.40 12.16 -6.42
C ARG A 125 -5.94 12.25 -5.98
N LEU A 126 -4.98 12.18 -6.92
CA LEU A 126 -3.55 12.37 -6.62
C LEU A 126 -3.25 13.78 -6.11
N ARG A 127 -3.86 14.82 -6.70
CA ARG A 127 -3.71 16.22 -6.23
C ARG A 127 -4.26 16.49 -4.84
N GLN A 128 -5.18 15.66 -4.34
CA GLN A 128 -5.66 15.76 -2.96
C GLN A 128 -4.64 15.23 -1.94
N GLY A 129 -3.51 14.67 -2.40
CA GLY A 129 -2.51 14.00 -1.58
C GLY A 129 -2.97 12.60 -1.16
N CYS A 130 -2.02 11.68 -1.07
CA CYS A 130 -2.23 10.35 -0.51
C CYS A 130 -0.95 9.80 0.09
N GLU A 131 -1.08 8.97 1.12
CA GLU A 131 0.05 8.28 1.74
C GLU A 131 0.45 7.03 0.95
N ILE A 132 -0.52 6.38 0.29
CA ILE A 132 -0.31 5.14 -0.49
C ILE A 132 -0.83 5.32 -1.92
N VAL A 133 0.00 4.92 -2.89
CA VAL A 133 -0.43 4.68 -4.27
C VAL A 133 -0.38 3.18 -4.56
N ILE A 134 -1.47 2.64 -5.10
CA ILE A 134 -1.49 1.28 -5.65
C ILE A 134 -1.61 1.40 -7.16
N ALA A 135 -0.71 0.77 -7.92
CA ALA A 135 -0.65 1.00 -9.36
C ALA A 135 -0.29 -0.24 -10.17
N THR A 136 -0.75 -0.23 -11.42
CA THR A 136 -0.19 -1.11 -12.46
C THR A 136 1.03 -0.44 -13.09
N PRO A 137 2.11 -1.17 -13.43
CA PRO A 137 3.38 -0.58 -13.88
C PRO A 137 3.24 0.46 -15.00
N GLY A 138 2.58 0.11 -16.11
CA GLY A 138 2.42 1.02 -17.25
C GLY A 138 1.68 2.32 -16.90
N ARG A 139 0.62 2.24 -16.07
CA ARG A 139 -0.10 3.45 -15.66
C ARG A 139 0.68 4.27 -14.64
N LEU A 140 1.52 3.66 -13.80
CA LEU A 140 2.43 4.39 -12.92
C LEU A 140 3.44 5.20 -13.73
N VAL A 141 4.06 4.59 -14.75
CA VAL A 141 4.99 5.27 -15.65
C VAL A 141 4.30 6.47 -16.33
N ASP A 142 3.11 6.26 -16.90
CA ASP A 142 2.32 7.35 -17.51
C ASP A 142 2.16 8.55 -16.57
N VAL A 143 1.79 8.34 -15.30
CA VAL A 143 1.54 9.45 -14.36
C VAL A 143 2.83 10.13 -13.89
N LEU A 144 3.96 9.40 -13.83
CA LEU A 144 5.26 9.95 -13.49
C LEU A 144 5.83 10.80 -14.63
N GLU A 145 5.76 10.30 -15.87
CA GLU A 145 6.24 11.02 -17.06
C GLU A 145 5.47 12.32 -17.30
N ASN A 146 4.16 12.31 -17.05
CA ASN A 146 3.30 13.48 -17.16
C ASN A 146 3.29 14.36 -15.90
N ARG A 147 4.10 14.03 -14.87
CA ARG A 147 4.19 14.75 -13.58
C ARG A 147 2.85 14.91 -12.85
N TYR A 148 1.91 13.99 -13.04
CA TYR A 148 0.71 13.89 -12.20
C TYR A 148 1.03 13.31 -10.82
N LEU A 149 2.17 12.62 -10.71
CA LEU A 149 2.71 12.05 -9.49
C LEU A 149 4.23 12.27 -9.48
N VAL A 150 4.79 12.48 -8.29
CA VAL A 150 6.23 12.36 -8.02
C VAL A 150 6.46 11.40 -6.87
N LEU A 151 7.70 10.97 -6.64
CA LEU A 151 8.05 9.99 -5.60
C LEU A 151 9.13 10.52 -4.64
N ASN A 152 9.16 11.84 -4.39
CA ASN A 152 10.23 12.49 -3.63
C ASN A 152 10.34 11.98 -2.19
N GLN A 153 9.21 11.61 -1.57
CA GLN A 153 9.15 11.06 -0.21
C GLN A 153 8.75 9.58 -0.17
N CYS A 154 8.78 8.89 -1.31
CA CYS A 154 8.47 7.46 -1.35
C CYS A 154 9.63 6.66 -0.74
N THR A 155 9.36 5.98 0.36
CA THR A 155 10.37 5.21 1.11
C THR A 155 9.89 3.79 1.41
N TYR A 156 8.78 3.37 0.81
CA TYR A 156 8.28 2.00 0.89
C TYR A 156 7.77 1.53 -0.48
N VAL A 157 8.34 0.45 -1.00
CA VAL A 157 7.95 -0.12 -2.30
C VAL A 157 7.55 -1.57 -2.12
N VAL A 158 6.39 -1.94 -2.66
CA VAL A 158 5.91 -3.32 -2.72
C VAL A 158 5.69 -3.71 -4.17
N MET A 159 6.10 -4.93 -4.54
CA MET A 159 5.81 -5.55 -5.82
C MET A 159 5.10 -6.88 -5.57
N ASP A 160 3.78 -6.93 -5.79
CA ASP A 160 3.01 -8.17 -5.65
C ASP A 160 2.86 -8.88 -7.00
N GLU A 161 3.04 -10.20 -7.02
CA GLU A 161 3.12 -11.01 -8.26
C GLU A 161 4.18 -10.46 -9.25
N ALA A 162 5.41 -10.24 -8.76
CA ALA A 162 6.52 -9.69 -9.55
C ALA A 162 6.97 -10.59 -10.71
N ASP A 163 6.86 -11.91 -10.54
CA ASP A 163 7.03 -12.90 -11.60
C ASP A 163 6.05 -12.65 -12.76
N ARG A 164 4.77 -12.45 -12.43
CA ARG A 164 3.75 -12.14 -13.43
C ARG A 164 3.97 -10.78 -14.10
N MET A 165 4.46 -9.78 -13.37
CA MET A 165 4.83 -8.50 -13.97
C MET A 165 5.93 -8.68 -15.02
N ILE A 166 6.93 -9.51 -14.76
CA ILE A 166 8.00 -9.82 -15.73
C ILE A 166 7.44 -10.55 -16.96
N ASP A 167 6.52 -11.50 -16.77
CA ASP A 167 5.90 -12.24 -17.88
C ASP A 167 5.07 -11.34 -18.81
N MET A 168 4.59 -10.20 -18.32
CA MET A 168 3.81 -9.22 -19.08
C MET A 168 4.66 -8.19 -19.83
N GLY A 169 5.97 -8.15 -19.58
CA GLY A 169 6.94 -7.21 -20.19
C GLY A 169 7.04 -5.87 -19.49
#